data_AF-A0A4S0K815-F1
#
_entry.id   AF-A0A4S0K815-F1
#
_cell.length_a   1.000
_cell.length_b   1.000
_cell.length_c   1.000
_cell.angle_alpha   90.00
_cell.angle_beta   90.00
_cell.angle_gamma   90.00
#
_symmetry.space_group_name_H-M   'P 1'
#
loop_
_entity.id
_entity.type
_entity.pdbx_description
1 polymer ?
#
loop_
_entity_poly.entity_id
_entity_poly.type
_entity_poly.pdbx_seq_one_letter_code
_entity_poly.pdbx_strand_id
1 'polypeptide(L)' 'LIDEACLAGKLISIHVEKNNPARRLYVDLGFVVVEDKGVYDLMACAPADP' A
#
# COMPACT_ATOMS: atom_id res chain seq x y z
N LEU A 1 -6.25 13.24 3.04
CA LEU A 1 -4.89 12.93 2.52
C LEU A 1 -4.84 11.65 1.69
N ILE A 2 -5.65 10.62 1.98
CA ILE A 2 -5.77 9.44 1.09
C ILE A 2 -6.70 9.75 -0.11
N ASP A 3 -7.75 10.55 0.10
CA ASP A 3 -8.74 10.86 -0.95
C ASP A 3 -8.17 11.63 -2.16
N GLU A 4 -7.21 12.53 -1.97
CA GLU A 4 -6.62 13.31 -3.07
C GLU A 4 -5.70 12.49 -3.97
N ALA A 5 -5.06 11.45 -3.42
CA ALA A 5 -4.13 10.61 -4.18
C ALA A 5 -4.86 9.62 -5.11
N CYS A 6 -6.04 9.15 -4.72
CA CYS A 6 -6.91 8.33 -5.58
C CYS A 6 -7.37 9.10 -6.84
N LEU A 7 -7.71 10.38 -6.70
CA LEU A 7 -8.16 11.24 -7.80
C LEU A 7 -7.12 11.49 -8.89
N ALA A 8 -5.83 11.32 -8.59
CA ALA A 8 -4.75 11.60 -9.54
C ALA A 8 -4.32 10.40 -10.38
N GLY A 9 -4.92 9.21 -10.20
CA GLY A 9 -4.49 7.99 -10.89
C GLY A 9 -3.07 7.55 -10.51
N LYS A 10 -2.52 8.06 -9.40
CA LYS A 10 -1.15 7.78 -8.98
C LYS A 10 -1.14 6.54 -8.10
N LEU A 11 -0.35 5.55 -8.51
CA LEU A 11 -0.03 4.39 -7.69
C LEU A 11 0.61 4.85 -6.38
N ILE A 12 -0.03 4.53 -5.25
CA ILE A 12 0.51 4.80 -3.92
C ILE A 12 1.30 3.56 -3.49
N SER A 13 2.57 3.74 -3.15
CA SER A 13 3.40 2.66 -2.59
C SER A 13 3.96 3.03 -1.22
N ILE A 14 4.12 2.03 -0.36
CA ILE A 14 4.62 2.14 1.01
C ILE A 14 5.55 0.97 1.32
N HIS A 15 6.62 1.23 2.08
CA HIS A 15 7.47 0.18 2.63
C HIS A 15 6.97 -0.21 4.01
N VAL A 16 6.61 -1.47 4.20
CA VAL A 16 6.07 -2.00 5.44
C VAL A 16 6.97 -3.10 5.96
N GLU A 17 7.42 -3.00 7.21
CA GLU A 17 8.20 -4.06 7.83
C GLU A 17 7.35 -5.33 7.97
N LYS A 18 7.91 -6.52 7.68
CA LYS A 18 7.16 -7.78 7.66
C LYS A 18 6.43 -8.10 8.97
N ASN A 19 7.05 -7.72 10.08
CA ASN A 19 6.53 -7.95 11.43
C ASN A 19 5.72 -6.76 11.97
N ASN A 20 5.47 -5.73 11.16
CA ASN A 20 4.68 -4.59 11.58
C ASN A 20 3.20 -5.00 11.71
N PRO A 21 2.57 -4.90 12.89
CA PRO A 21 1.15 -5.21 13.07
C PRO A 21 0.23 -4.36 12.18
N ALA A 22 0.67 -3.16 11.78
CA ALA A 22 -0.06 -2.30 10.84
C ALA A 22 -0.14 -2.86 9.42
N ARG A 23 0.62 -3.90 9.07
CA ARG A 23 0.53 -4.56 7.74
C ARG A 23 -0.89 -5.03 7.45
N ARG A 24 -1.62 -5.50 8.47
CA ARG A 24 -3.01 -5.92 8.35
C ARG A 24 -3.93 -4.77 7.92
N LEU A 25 -3.75 -3.60 8.53
CA LEU A 25 -4.50 -2.39 8.19
C LEU A 25 -4.29 -1.99 6.73
N TYR A 26 -3.05 -2.04 6.23
CA TYR A 26 -2.77 -1.71 4.83
C TYR A 26 -3.41 -2.70 3.86
N VAL A 27 -3.41 -4.01 4.19
CA VAL A 27 -4.14 -5.02 3.40
C VAL A 27 -5.64 -4.71 3.36
N ASP A 28 -6.24 -4.35 4.50
CA ASP A 28 -7.67 -4.02 4.59
C ASP A 28 -8.01 -2.72 3.84
N LEU A 29 -7.06 -1.78 3.72
CA LEU A 29 -7.14 -0.58 2.89
C LEU A 29 -6.89 -0.84 1.39
N GLY A 30 -6.68 -2.10 0.99
CA GLY A 30 -6.49 -2.50 -0.42
C GLY A 30 -5.06 -2.45 -0.92
N PHE A 31 -4.06 -2.25 -0.04
CA PHE A 31 -2.66 -2.38 -0.43
C PHE A 31 -2.28 -3.86 -0.59
N VAL A 32 -1.55 -4.16 -1.67
CA VAL A 32 -1.02 -5.49 -1.96
C VAL A 32 0.50 -5.47 -1.97
N VAL A 33 1.15 -6.54 -1.54
CA VAL A 33 2.61 -6.67 -1.64
C VAL A 33 3.00 -6.81 -3.12
N VAL A 34 3.86 -5.91 -3.58
CA VAL A 34 4.35 -5.89 -4.97
C VAL A 34 5.83 -6.27 -5.07
N GLU A 35 6.59 -6.16 -3.99
CA GLU A 35 8.01 -6.55 -3.95
C GLU A 35 8.42 -6.95 -2.53
N ASP A 36 9.21 -8.01 -2.39
CA ASP A 36 9.81 -8.45 -1.12
C ASP A 36 11.27 -7.98 -1.06
N LYS A 37 11.60 -7.07 -0.13
CA LYS A 37 12.96 -6.52 0.07
C LYS A 37 13.63 -7.07 1.32
N GLY A 38 13.34 -8.32 1.68
CA GLY A 38 13.92 -8.98 2.84
C GLY A 38 13.16 -8.67 4.12
N VAL A 39 13.50 -7.58 4.83
CA VAL A 39 12.84 -7.21 6.10
C VAL A 39 11.58 -6.36 5.86
N TYR A 40 11.54 -5.66 4.72
CA TYR A 40 10.43 -4.81 4.31
C TYR A 40 9.73 -5.38 3.09
N ASP A 41 8.40 -5.36 3.11
CA ASP A 41 7.55 -5.54 1.94
C ASP A 41 7.28 -4.16 1.33
N LEU A 42 7.43 -4.05 0.01
CA LEU A 42 6.84 -2.94 -0.73
C LEU A 42 5.38 -3.29 -0.99
N MET A 43 4.47 -2.48 -0.46
CA MET A 43 3.04 -2.61 -0.75
C MET A 43 2.56 -1.46 -1.62
N ALA A 44 1.66 -1.72 -2.55
CA ALA A 44 1.05 -0.71 -3.39
C ALA A 44 -0.47 -0.85 -3.42
N CYS A 45 -1.17 0.28 -3.47
CA CYS A 45 -2.61 0.33 -3.71
C CYS A 45 -2.83 1.03 -5.06
N ALA A 46 -3.60 0.37 -5.94
CA ALA A 46 -4.07 1.00 -7.15
C ALA A 46 -5.23 1.95 -6.77
N PRO A 47 -5.28 3.16 -7.34
CA PRO A 47 -6.44 4.02 -7.17
C PRO A 47 -7.67 3.25 -7.65
N ALA A 48 -8.68 3.11 -6.79
CA ALA A 48 -9.95 2.54 -7.19
C ALA A 48 -10.49 3.38 -8.36
N ASP A 49 -10.70 2.74 -9.51
CA ASP A 49 -11.31 3.38 -10.67
C ASP A 49 -12.69 3.91 -10.22
N PRO A 50 -13.02 5.19 -10.46
CA PRO A 50 -14.24 5.83 -9.95
C PRO A 50 -15.53 5.24 -10.52
#